data_AF-A0A3B0Z216-F1
#
_entry.id   AF-A0A3B0Z216-F1
#
_cell.length_a   1.000
_cell.length_b   1.000
_cell.length_c   1.000
_cell.angle_alpha   90.00
_cell.angle_beta   90.00
_cell.angle_gamma   90.00
#
_symmetry.space_group_name_H-M   'P 1'
#
loop_
_entity.id
_entity.type
_entity.pdbx_description
1 polymer ?
#
loop_
_entity_poly.entity_id
_entity_poly.type
_entity_poly.pdbx_seq_one_letter_code
_entity_poly.pdbx_strand_id
1 'polypeptide(L)'
;MDKECAKNRLLIHGSAVANHEEWHNCFIGQLKPYRGRLDDSVYMDIVNCLLTVIEEINTGEPIDARIVTGVHGILYIGSLWLFDSESGLRKSYRIENGEVIRLQKWINNISSMYHNMLWYKPEEQYLLEKYSI
;
A
#
# COMPACT_ATOMS: atom_id res chain seq x y z
N MET A 1 -16.60 -3.11 0.16
CA MET A 1 -15.84 -3.67 1.28
C MET A 1 -16.12 -2.82 2.51
N ASP A 2 -16.33 -3.42 3.68
CA ASP A 2 -16.44 -2.66 4.93
C ASP A 2 -15.06 -2.31 5.52
N LYS A 3 -15.01 -1.41 6.51
CA LYS A 3 -13.77 -0.91 7.12
C LYS A 3 -12.92 -2.01 7.73
N GLU A 4 -13.55 -3.02 8.32
CA GLU A 4 -12.84 -4.08 9.02
C GLU A 4 -12.24 -5.10 8.07
N CYS A 5 -12.98 -5.42 7.00
CA CYS A 5 -12.47 -6.16 5.87
C CYS A 5 -11.30 -5.42 5.18
N ALA A 6 -11.40 -4.10 5.00
CA ALA A 6 -10.31 -3.30 4.41
C ALA A 6 -9.03 -3.31 5.25
N LYS A 7 -9.14 -3.19 6.58
CA LYS A 7 -7.99 -3.30 7.50
C LYS A 7 -7.31 -4.65 7.42
N ASN A 8 -8.09 -5.73 7.43
CA ASN A 8 -7.56 -7.09 7.29
C ASN A 8 -6.91 -7.30 5.92
N ARG A 9 -7.50 -6.76 4.85
CA ARG A 9 -6.91 -6.79 3.51
C ARG A 9 -5.58 -6.07 3.44
N LEU A 10 -5.45 -4.88 4.03
CA LEU A 10 -4.17 -4.15 4.10
C LEU A 10 -3.09 -4.98 4.78
N LEU A 11 -3.40 -5.69 5.86
CA LEU A 11 -2.45 -6.61 6.52
C LEU A 11 -2.00 -7.76 5.60
N ILE A 12 -2.94 -8.34 4.84
CA ILE A 12 -2.64 -9.41 3.88
C ILE A 12 -1.74 -8.89 2.76
N HIS A 13 -2.02 -7.71 2.19
CA HIS A 13 -1.13 -7.06 1.20
C HIS A 13 0.24 -6.71 1.79
N GLY A 14 0.29 -6.27 3.05
CA GLY A 14 1.53 -5.94 3.77
C GLY A 14 2.32 -7.15 4.28
N SER A 15 1.87 -8.37 4.01
CA SER A 15 2.49 -9.62 4.49
C SER A 15 2.59 -9.76 6.01
N ALA A 16 1.71 -9.08 6.76
CA ALA A 16 1.63 -9.21 8.21
C ALA A 16 0.96 -10.53 8.64
N VAL A 17 0.24 -11.19 7.73
CA VAL A 17 -0.43 -12.49 7.95
C VAL A 17 0.16 -13.51 6.98
N ALA A 18 1.14 -14.28 7.44
CA ALA A 18 1.75 -15.34 6.64
C ALA A 18 0.76 -16.50 6.41
N ASN A 19 0.85 -17.17 5.25
CA ASN A 19 0.05 -18.35 4.89
C ASN A 19 -1.47 -18.16 4.89
N HIS A 20 -1.96 -16.92 4.70
CA HIS A 20 -3.39 -16.69 4.49
C HIS A 20 -3.85 -17.32 3.17
N GLU A 21 -5.07 -17.86 3.11
CA GLU A 21 -5.59 -18.53 1.90
C GLU A 21 -5.55 -17.61 0.66
N GLU A 22 -5.74 -16.31 0.90
CA GLU A 22 -5.76 -15.26 -0.13
C GLU A 22 -4.39 -14.69 -0.46
N TRP A 23 -3.31 -15.24 0.11
CA TRP A 23 -1.95 -14.72 -0.09
C TRP A 23 -1.56 -14.71 -1.57
N HIS A 24 -2.05 -15.67 -2.36
CA HIS A 24 -1.81 -15.77 -3.80
C HIS A 24 -2.41 -14.60 -4.63
N ASN A 25 -3.37 -13.86 -4.08
CA ASN A 25 -4.02 -12.71 -4.70
C ASN A 25 -3.68 -11.39 -4.00
N CYS A 26 -2.65 -11.37 -3.14
CA CYS A 26 -2.20 -10.14 -2.51
C CYS A 26 -0.93 -9.58 -3.16
N PHE A 27 -0.55 -8.38 -2.76
CA PHE A 27 0.60 -7.66 -3.31
C PHE A 27 1.89 -8.49 -3.22
N ILE A 28 2.19 -9.06 -2.05
CA ILE A 28 3.37 -9.91 -1.87
C ILE A 28 3.25 -11.26 -2.57
N GLY A 29 2.05 -11.83 -2.68
CA GLY A 29 1.83 -13.06 -3.43
C GLY A 29 2.18 -12.94 -4.92
N GLN A 30 2.03 -11.74 -5.49
CA GLN A 30 2.46 -11.47 -6.87
C GLN A 30 3.98 -11.34 -7.00
N LEU A 31 4.69 -11.00 -5.92
CA LEU A 31 6.14 -10.86 -5.91
C LEU A 31 6.85 -12.17 -5.52
N LYS A 32 6.18 -13.06 -4.77
CA LYS A 32 6.77 -14.29 -4.21
C LYS A 32 5.89 -15.55 -4.37
N PRO A 33 6.15 -16.40 -5.38
CA PRO A 33 7.07 -16.21 -6.51
C PRO A 33 6.48 -15.25 -7.55
N TYR A 34 7.34 -14.44 -8.18
CA TYR A 34 6.91 -13.59 -9.29
C TYR A 34 6.42 -14.41 -10.49
N ARG A 35 5.24 -14.04 -11.01
CA ARG A 35 4.52 -14.79 -12.06
C ARG A 35 4.65 -14.19 -13.46
N GLY A 36 5.59 -13.28 -13.67
CA GLY A 36 5.86 -12.66 -14.98
C GLY A 36 5.15 -11.33 -15.21
N ARG A 37 4.02 -11.07 -14.53
CA ARG A 37 3.26 -9.83 -14.63
C ARG A 37 2.56 -9.47 -13.32
N LEU A 38 2.57 -8.19 -12.99
CA LEU A 38 1.76 -7.56 -11.96
C LEU A 38 0.33 -7.37 -12.45
N ASP A 39 -0.63 -7.79 -11.64
CA ASP A 39 -2.05 -7.65 -11.96
C ASP A 39 -2.61 -6.39 -11.28
N ASP A 40 -3.08 -5.46 -12.10
CA ASP A 40 -3.65 -4.17 -11.68
C ASP A 40 -4.81 -4.33 -10.70
N SER A 41 -5.52 -5.46 -10.73
CA SER A 41 -6.60 -5.73 -9.79
C SER A 41 -6.13 -5.65 -8.34
N VAL A 42 -4.90 -6.08 -8.05
CA VAL A 42 -4.30 -6.04 -6.72
C VAL A 42 -3.90 -4.62 -6.32
N TYR A 43 -3.44 -3.80 -7.25
CA TYR A 43 -3.23 -2.38 -6.98
C TYR A 43 -4.56 -1.68 -6.68
N MET A 44 -5.58 -1.93 -7.49
CA MET A 44 -6.90 -1.35 -7.28
C MET A 44 -7.52 -1.81 -5.97
N ASP A 45 -7.29 -3.04 -5.53
CA ASP A 45 -7.76 -3.54 -4.23
C ASP A 45 -7.11 -2.78 -3.06
N ILE A 46 -5.80 -2.51 -3.12
CA ILE A 46 -5.11 -1.68 -2.12
C ILE A 46 -5.68 -0.26 -2.10
N VAL A 47 -5.88 0.35 -3.27
CA VAL A 47 -6.48 1.69 -3.38
C VAL A 47 -7.88 1.70 -2.77
N ASN A 48 -8.70 0.70 -3.07
CA ASN A 48 -10.04 0.55 -2.50
C ASN A 48 -9.99 0.38 -0.98
N CYS A 49 -9.02 -0.37 -0.45
CA CYS A 49 -8.81 -0.48 0.99
C CYS A 49 -8.54 0.89 1.62
N LEU A 50 -7.58 1.65 1.07
CA LEU A 50 -7.20 2.97 1.56
C LEU A 50 -8.38 3.95 1.54
N LEU A 51 -9.14 3.97 0.43
CA LEU A 51 -10.34 4.82 0.32
C LEU A 51 -11.43 4.41 1.33
N THR A 52 -11.56 3.11 1.62
CA THR A 52 -12.54 2.62 2.60
C THR A 52 -12.19 3.06 4.03
N VAL A 53 -10.89 3.13 4.37
CA VAL A 53 -10.42 3.52 5.72
C VAL A 53 -9.99 4.98 5.82
N ILE A 54 -10.27 5.81 4.81
CA ILE A 54 -9.79 7.20 4.74
C ILE A 54 -10.17 8.03 5.97
N GLU A 55 -11.39 7.90 6.48
CA GLU A 55 -11.85 8.62 7.67
C GLU A 55 -11.05 8.21 8.93
N GLU A 56 -10.71 6.92 9.07
CA GLU A 56 -9.90 6.43 10.19
C GLU A 56 -8.47 6.95 10.12
N ILE A 57 -7.94 7.18 8.92
CA ILE A 57 -6.60 7.77 8.73
C ILE A 57 -6.63 9.28 9.02
N ASN A 58 -7.61 10.00 8.46
CA ASN A 58 -7.67 11.47 8.55
C ASN A 58 -7.99 11.94 9.98
N THR A 59 -9.01 11.31 10.60
CA THR A 59 -9.62 11.77 11.86
C THR A 59 -9.45 10.81 13.03
N GLY A 60 -8.97 9.59 12.80
CA GLY A 60 -8.79 8.61 13.87
C GLY A 60 -7.62 8.96 14.77
N GLU A 61 -7.89 9.14 16.06
CA GLU A 61 -6.87 9.35 17.10
C GLU A 61 -7.12 8.38 18.26
N PRO A 62 -6.36 7.27 18.37
CA PRO A 62 -5.25 6.84 17.50
C PRO A 62 -5.73 6.19 16.18
N ILE A 63 -4.87 6.24 15.15
CA ILE A 63 -5.06 5.45 13.93
C ILE A 63 -4.90 3.96 14.25
N ASP A 64 -5.78 3.12 13.70
CA ASP A 64 -5.70 1.67 13.86
C ASP A 64 -4.35 1.13 13.35
N ALA A 65 -3.61 0.45 14.23
CA ALA A 65 -2.28 -0.08 13.93
C ALA A 65 -2.27 -1.01 12.71
N ARG A 66 -3.38 -1.69 12.39
CA ARG A 66 -3.50 -2.59 11.24
C ARG A 66 -3.35 -1.84 9.92
N ILE A 67 -3.88 -0.62 9.85
CA ILE A 67 -3.73 0.26 8.68
C ILE A 67 -2.25 0.60 8.51
N VAL A 68 -1.62 1.09 9.59
CA VAL A 68 -0.21 1.49 9.59
C VAL A 68 0.70 0.32 9.20
N THR A 69 0.53 -0.83 9.83
CA THR A 69 1.31 -2.05 9.55
C THR A 69 1.11 -2.52 8.12
N GLY A 70 -0.12 -2.56 7.62
CA GLY A 70 -0.43 -3.00 6.26
C GLY A 70 0.20 -2.11 5.20
N VAL A 71 0.01 -0.78 5.32
CA VAL A 71 0.57 0.19 4.36
C VAL A 71 2.10 0.19 4.42
N HIS A 72 2.68 0.24 5.62
CA HIS A 72 4.13 0.20 5.76
C HIS A 72 4.73 -1.10 5.21
N GLY A 73 4.06 -2.24 5.42
CA GLY A 73 4.47 -3.52 4.85
C GLY A 73 4.51 -3.51 3.32
N ILE A 74 3.48 -2.95 2.68
CA ILE A 74 3.44 -2.79 1.22
C ILE A 74 4.63 -1.94 0.73
N LEU A 75 4.84 -0.78 1.34
CA LEU A 75 5.89 0.16 0.93
C LEU A 75 7.29 -0.42 1.16
N TYR A 76 7.54 -0.96 2.35
CA TYR A 76 8.84 -1.50 2.73
C TYR A 76 9.20 -2.72 1.89
N ILE A 77 8.31 -3.72 1.83
CA ILE A 77 8.59 -4.95 1.10
C ILE A 77 8.64 -4.67 -0.41
N GLY A 78 7.70 -3.88 -0.94
CA GLY A 78 7.73 -3.47 -2.35
C GLY A 78 9.05 -2.79 -2.74
N SER A 79 9.58 -1.93 -1.87
CA SER A 79 10.88 -1.28 -2.07
C SER A 79 12.04 -2.27 -1.99
N LEU A 80 12.02 -3.20 -1.03
CA LEU A 80 13.03 -4.26 -0.92
C LEU A 80 13.13 -5.06 -2.23
N TRP A 81 11.99 -5.44 -2.81
CA TRP A 81 11.95 -6.17 -4.07
C TRP A 81 12.49 -5.39 -5.28
N LEU A 82 12.43 -4.05 -5.24
CA LEU A 82 12.93 -3.15 -6.29
C LEU A 82 14.43 -2.85 -6.17
N PHE A 83 14.93 -2.65 -4.95
CA PHE A 83 16.23 -2.03 -4.70
C PHE A 83 17.30 -2.97 -4.16
N ASP A 84 16.92 -4.10 -3.57
CA ASP A 84 17.91 -5.03 -3.05
C ASP A 84 18.61 -5.76 -4.23
N SER A 85 19.88 -5.42 -4.44
CA SER A 85 20.72 -6.01 -5.48
C SER A 85 21.03 -7.49 -5.26
N GLU A 86 20.83 -8.00 -4.05
CA GLU A 86 21.10 -9.39 -3.65
C GLU A 86 19.82 -10.24 -3.50
N SER A 87 18.66 -9.62 -3.24
CA SER A 87 17.38 -10.34 -3.07
C SER A 87 16.27 -9.98 -4.09
N GLY A 88 16.48 -8.97 -4.93
CA GLY A 88 15.46 -8.41 -5.80
C GLY A 88 15.20 -9.17 -7.11
N LEU A 89 13.99 -8.98 -7.65
CA LEU A 89 13.60 -9.52 -8.96
C LEU A 89 14.52 -9.07 -10.10
N ARG A 90 15.19 -7.92 -9.92
CA ARG A 90 16.22 -7.39 -10.84
C ARG A 90 17.40 -8.35 -11.05
N LYS A 91 17.87 -9.05 -10.01
CA LYS A 91 19.01 -9.98 -10.13
C LYS A 91 18.62 -11.27 -10.86
N SER A 92 17.36 -11.68 -10.71
CA SER A 92 16.85 -12.91 -11.31
C SER A 92 16.53 -12.80 -12.81
N TYR A 93 16.57 -11.59 -13.39
CA TYR A 93 16.07 -11.27 -14.74
C TYR A 93 14.61 -11.69 -14.98
N ARG A 94 13.85 -12.00 -13.91
CA ARG A 94 12.47 -12.51 -14.03
C ARG A 94 11.45 -11.41 -14.25
N ILE A 95 11.77 -10.17 -13.88
CA ILE A 95 10.91 -9.00 -14.07
C ILE A 95 11.42 -8.13 -15.21
N GLU A 96 10.53 -7.77 -16.12
CA GLU A 96 10.84 -6.85 -17.20
C GLU A 96 10.96 -5.42 -16.67
N ASN A 97 11.80 -4.58 -17.31
CA ASN A 97 11.97 -3.18 -16.91
C ASN A 97 10.64 -2.41 -16.83
N GLY A 98 9.67 -2.74 -17.69
CA GLY A 98 8.33 -2.14 -17.66
C GLY A 98 7.59 -2.43 -16.35
N GLU A 99 7.69 -3.66 -15.85
CA GLU A 99 7.03 -4.09 -14.61
C GLU A 99 7.75 -3.54 -13.37
N VAL A 100 9.07 -3.34 -13.43
CA VAL A 100 9.83 -2.60 -12.41
C VAL A 100 9.34 -1.15 -12.30
N ILE A 101 9.20 -0.47 -13.44
CA ILE A 101 8.68 0.91 -13.49
C ILE A 101 7.24 0.95 -12.97
N ARG A 102 6.42 -0.06 -13.31
CA ARG A 102 5.05 -0.19 -12.83
C ARG A 102 4.99 -0.33 -11.32
N LEU A 103 5.75 -1.25 -10.74
CA LEU A 103 5.82 -1.47 -9.29
C LEU A 103 6.27 -0.22 -8.56
N GLN A 104 7.28 0.48 -9.08
CA GLN A 104 7.74 1.75 -8.53
C GLN A 104 6.62 2.80 -8.52
N LYS A 105 5.86 2.92 -9.62
CA LYS A 105 4.71 3.84 -9.70
C LYS A 105 3.65 3.49 -8.66
N TRP A 106 3.32 2.21 -8.48
CA TRP A 106 2.36 1.78 -7.47
C TRP A 106 2.80 2.18 -6.06
N ILE A 107 4.05 1.89 -5.69
CA ILE A 107 4.59 2.23 -4.36
C ILE A 107 4.57 3.75 -4.14
N ASN A 108 5.00 4.53 -5.13
CA ASN A 108 4.99 5.99 -5.04
C ASN A 108 3.57 6.54 -4.89
N ASN A 109 2.61 6.02 -5.65
CA ASN A 109 1.21 6.43 -5.57
C ASN A 109 0.59 6.09 -4.22
N ILE A 110 0.77 4.85 -3.73
CA ILE A 110 0.28 4.40 -2.42
C ILE A 110 0.88 5.27 -1.30
N SER A 111 2.19 5.53 -1.37
CA SER A 111 2.87 6.38 -0.39
C SER A 111 2.32 7.81 -0.41
N SER A 112 2.15 8.40 -1.58
CA SER A 112 1.59 9.74 -1.73
C SER A 112 0.15 9.83 -1.23
N MET A 113 -0.71 8.86 -1.57
CA MET A 113 -2.08 8.78 -1.07
C MET A 113 -2.11 8.73 0.45
N TYR A 114 -1.36 7.79 1.04
CA TYR A 114 -1.34 7.61 2.48
C TYR A 114 -0.78 8.84 3.21
N HIS A 115 0.28 9.46 2.68
CA HIS A 115 0.82 10.71 3.21
C HIS A 115 -0.21 11.84 3.19
N ASN A 116 -0.92 12.03 2.09
CA ASN A 116 -1.96 13.05 1.98
C ASN A 116 -3.13 12.79 2.95
N MET A 117 -3.51 11.52 3.15
CA MET A 117 -4.54 11.16 4.14
C MET A 117 -4.08 11.50 5.56
N LEU A 118 -2.83 11.19 5.92
CA LEU A 118 -2.27 11.55 7.23
C LEU A 118 -2.18 13.07 7.45
N TRP A 119 -1.91 13.83 6.39
CA TRP A 119 -1.83 15.29 6.43
C TRP A 119 -3.21 15.96 6.49
N TYR A 120 -4.24 15.33 5.93
CA TYR A 120 -5.56 15.93 5.86
C TYR A 120 -6.24 16.00 7.23
N LYS A 121 -6.21 17.20 7.82
CA LYS A 121 -6.93 17.56 9.03
C LYS A 121 -8.03 18.55 8.70
N PRO A 122 -9.33 18.14 8.73
CA PRO A 122 -10.44 19.00 8.34
C PRO A 122 -10.46 20.36 9.07
N GLU A 123 -10.10 20.37 10.35
CA GLU A 123 -10.11 21.58 11.19
C GLU A 123 -8.94 22.51 10.90
N GLU A 124 -7.74 21.98 10.67
CA GLU A 124 -6.55 22.80 10.36
C GLU A 124 -6.64 23.41 8.96
N GLN A 125 -7.18 22.69 7.98
CA GLN A 125 -7.41 23.22 6.64
C GLN A 125 -8.52 24.28 6.65
N TYR A 126 -9.60 24.09 7.43
CA TYR A 126 -10.61 25.13 7.64
C TYR A 126 -10.02 26.40 8.27
N LEU A 127 -9.15 26.27 9.28
CA LEU A 127 -8.50 27.42 9.91
C LEU A 127 -7.52 28.11 8.95
N LEU A 128 -6.74 27.35 8.18
CA LEU A 128 -5.84 27.90 7.16
C LEU A 128 -6.62 28.61 6.05
N GLU A 129 -7.71 28.03 5.51
CA GLU A 129 -8.55 28.66 4.49
C GLU A 129 -9.31 29.89 5.02
N LYS A 130 -9.70 29.88 6.30
CA LYS A 130 -10.45 30.97 6.94
C LYS A 130 -9.57 32.15 7.38
N TYR A 131 -8.31 31.90 7.73
CA TYR A 131 -7.43 32.90 8.33
C TYR A 131 -6.14 33.19 7.52
N SER A 132 -5.95 32.58 6.35
CA SER A 132 -4.91 33.01 5.41
C SER A 132 -5.39 34.23 4.62
N ILE A 133 -4.61 35.32 4.68
CA ILE A 133 -4.79 36.61 3.97
C ILE A 133 -4.25 36.51 2.55
#